data_AF-A0AA41X8D8-F1
#
_entry.id   AF-A0AA41X8D8-F1
#
_cell.length_a   1.000
_cell.length_b   1.000
_cell.length_c   1.000
_cell.angle_alpha   90.00
_cell.angle_beta   90.00
_cell.angle_gamma   90.00
#
_symmetry.space_group_name_H-M   'P 1'
#
loop_
_entity.id
_entity.type
_entity.pdbx_description
1 polymer ?
#
loop_
_entity_poly.entity_id
_entity_poly.type
_entity_poly.pdbx_seq_one_letter_code
_entity_poly.pdbx_strand_id
1 'polypeptide(L)'
;MTHAHITAWVIGLILFFVARAMYSNRNGKAKMLHMIVRLLYILIIATGLMLYMNVSKYLTGNMHMWYGLKSLAGILVIGGMEMVLIRTRKGKSLAPVWLLLAVGFVAAVFLGLSLPQGFQIFHPFG
;
A
#
# COMPACT_ATOMS: atom_id res chain seq x y z
N MET A 1 -1.99 10.81 13.77
CA MET A 1 -2.03 9.41 13.25
C MET A 1 -1.66 9.31 11.76
N THR A 2 -1.88 10.37 10.96
CA THR A 2 -1.46 10.46 9.56
C THR A 2 0.06 10.29 9.37
N HIS A 3 0.88 10.97 10.18
CA HIS A 3 2.33 10.84 10.10
C HIS A 3 2.81 9.40 10.31
N ALA A 4 2.28 8.71 11.32
CA ALA A 4 2.63 7.30 11.58
C ALA A 4 2.26 6.38 10.42
N HIS A 5 1.10 6.60 9.78
CA HIS A 5 0.68 5.83 8.61
C HIS A 5 1.59 6.08 7.40
N ILE A 6 1.95 7.34 7.13
CA ILE A 6 2.86 7.70 6.03
C ILE A 6 4.25 7.12 6.28
N THR A 7 4.78 7.23 7.50
CA THR A 7 6.07 6.62 7.87
C THR A 7 6.05 5.11 7.70
N ALA A 8 4.97 4.43 8.10
CA ALA A 8 4.82 2.99 7.90
C ALA A 8 4.84 2.59 6.42
N TRP A 9 4.17 3.36 5.55
CA TRP A 9 4.23 3.17 4.09
C TRP A 9 5.64 3.32 3.53
N VAL A 10 6.35 4.39 3.91
CA VAL A 10 7.71 4.66 3.43
C VAL A 10 8.65 3.53 3.86
N ILE A 11 8.64 3.14 5.14
CA ILE A 11 9.46 2.06 5.66
C ILE A 11 9.09 0.72 4.99
N GLY A 12 7.79 0.43 4.85
CA GLY A 12 7.29 -0.76 4.20
C GLY A 12 7.75 -0.88 2.74
N LEU A 13 7.71 0.22 1.99
CA LEU A 13 8.15 0.25 0.60
C LEU A 13 9.67 0.09 0.48
N ILE A 14 10.46 0.73 1.35
CA ILE A 14 11.92 0.54 1.40
C ILE A 14 12.27 -0.92 1.69
N LEU A 15 11.71 -1.49 2.75
CA LEU A 15 11.99 -2.89 3.10
C LEU A 15 11.51 -3.87 2.03
N PHE A 16 10.42 -3.57 1.33
CA PHE A 16 9.95 -4.35 0.18
C PHE A 16 11.02 -4.43 -0.91
N PHE A 17 11.62 -3.31 -1.32
CA PHE A 17 12.69 -3.30 -2.33
C PHE A 17 13.93 -4.04 -1.85
N VAL A 18 14.33 -3.85 -0.58
CA VAL A 18 15.47 -4.57 0.02
C VAL A 18 15.22 -6.08 0.05
N ALA A 19 14.04 -6.52 0.49
CA ALA A 19 13.65 -7.93 0.53
C ALA A 19 13.63 -8.55 -0.87
N ARG A 20 13.12 -7.82 -1.87
CA ARG A 20 13.16 -8.25 -3.28
C ARG A 20 14.60 -8.42 -3.78
N ALA A 21 15.47 -7.44 -3.55
CA ALA A 21 16.87 -7.51 -3.96
C ALA A 21 17.59 -8.70 -3.30
N MET A 22 17.31 -8.96 -2.03
CA MET A 22 17.87 -10.11 -1.32
C MET A 22 17.34 -11.46 -1.81
N TYR A 23 16.07 -11.54 -2.22
CA TYR A 23 15.54 -12.71 -2.89
C TYR A 23 16.18 -12.94 -4.26
N SER A 24 16.44 -11.87 -5.02
CA SER A 24 17.16 -11.94 -6.29
C SER A 24 18.59 -12.48 -6.11
N ASN A 25 19.26 -12.09 -5.02
CA ASN A 25 20.62 -12.53 -4.70
C ASN A 25 20.69 -13.88 -3.96
N ARG A 26 19.57 -14.63 -3.88
CA ARG A 26 19.48 -15.94 -3.18
C ARG A 26 19.99 -15.91 -1.73
N ASN A 27 19.89 -14.76 -1.05
CA ASN A 27 20.41 -14.60 0.30
C ASN A 27 19.50 -15.31 1.32
N GLY A 28 20.05 -16.16 2.18
CA GLY A 28 19.29 -16.86 3.23
C GLY A 28 18.53 -15.94 4.19
N LYS A 29 19.00 -14.70 4.38
CA LYS A 29 18.34 -13.67 5.20
C LYS A 29 17.10 -13.06 4.54
N ALA A 30 16.84 -13.32 3.26
CA ALA A 30 15.66 -12.80 2.56
C ALA A 30 14.33 -13.26 3.19
N LYS A 31 14.30 -14.48 3.74
CA LYS A 31 13.11 -15.00 4.46
C LYS A 31 12.81 -14.19 5.72
N MET A 32 13.84 -13.76 6.46
CA MET A 32 13.68 -12.94 7.66
C MET A 32 13.09 -11.57 7.30
N LEU A 33 13.66 -10.89 6.30
CA LEU A 33 13.13 -9.60 5.85
C LEU A 33 11.71 -9.72 5.31
N HIS A 34 11.38 -10.80 4.60
CA HIS A 34 10.00 -11.03 4.16
C HIS A 34 9.03 -11.12 5.34
N MET A 35 9.41 -11.79 6.42
CA MET A 35 8.57 -11.84 7.62
C MET A 35 8.41 -10.46 8.27
N ILE A 36 9.46 -9.63 8.29
CA ILE A 36 9.38 -8.25 8.81
C ILE A 36 8.49 -7.37 7.92
N VAL A 37 8.65 -7.49 6.60
CA VAL A 37 7.83 -6.80 5.60
C VAL A 37 6.35 -7.12 5.81
N ARG A 38 6.00 -8.39 6.06
CA ARG A 38 4.63 -8.80 6.40
C ARG A 38 4.09 -8.16 7.68
N LEU A 39 4.92 -7.99 8.72
CA LEU A 39 4.50 -7.28 9.94
C LEU A 39 4.22 -5.80 9.66
N LEU A 40 5.05 -5.16 8.82
CA LEU A 40 4.81 -3.77 8.40
C LEU A 40 3.52 -3.63 7.59
N TYR A 41 3.17 -4.59 6.74
CA TYR A 41 1.91 -4.58 6.00
C TYR A 41 0.70 -4.55 6.94
N ILE A 42 0.73 -5.36 8.00
CA ILE A 42 -0.32 -5.38 9.01
C ILE A 42 -0.41 -4.03 9.73
N LEU A 43 0.73 -3.41 10.08
CA LEU A 43 0.77 -2.07 10.65
C LEU A 43 0.19 -1.00 9.72
N ILE A 44 0.50 -1.06 8.42
CA ILE A 44 -0.04 -0.14 7.41
C ILE A 44 -1.57 -0.29 7.34
N ILE A 45 -2.08 -1.53 7.30
CA ILE A 45 -3.53 -1.78 7.26
C ILE A 45 -4.21 -1.30 8.54
N ALA A 46 -3.66 -1.64 9.72
CA ALA A 46 -4.23 -1.25 11.01
C ALA A 46 -4.27 0.27 11.18
N THR A 47 -3.16 0.97 10.87
CA THR A 47 -3.10 2.43 10.92
C THR A 47 -3.99 3.09 9.87
N GLY A 48 -4.13 2.48 8.69
CA GLY A 48 -5.05 2.93 7.64
C GLY A 48 -6.52 2.78 8.03
N LEU A 49 -6.88 1.67 8.69
CA LEU A 49 -8.23 1.44 9.22
C LEU A 49 -8.57 2.44 10.33
N MET A 50 -7.63 2.70 11.25
CA MET A 50 -7.81 3.73 12.27
C MET A 50 -7.99 5.12 11.64
N LEU A 51 -7.24 5.44 10.59
CA LEU A 51 -7.42 6.69 9.86
C LEU A 51 -8.80 6.75 9.21
N TYR A 52 -9.23 5.67 8.55
CA TYR A 52 -10.55 5.56 7.92
C TYR A 52 -11.68 5.74 8.95
N MET A 53 -11.61 5.08 10.11
CA MET A 53 -12.61 5.22 11.18
C MET A 53 -12.67 6.62 11.78
N ASN A 54 -11.55 7.34 11.82
CA ASN A 54 -11.52 8.72 12.30
C ASN A 54 -12.16 9.67 11.29
N VAL A 55 -11.88 9.49 9.99
CA VAL A 55 -12.47 10.32 8.94
C VAL A 55 -13.93 9.95 8.69
N SER A 56 -14.32 8.68 8.86
CA SER A 56 -15.70 8.19 8.66
C SER A 56 -16.71 8.82 9.60
N LYS A 57 -16.29 9.40 10.73
CA LYS A 57 -17.16 10.16 11.64
C LYS A 57 -17.66 11.47 11.04
N TYR A 58 -16.95 12.01 10.05
CA TYR A 58 -17.23 13.30 9.42
C TYR A 58 -17.60 13.16 7.94
N LEU A 59 -17.59 11.94 7.40
CA LEU A 59 -17.96 11.66 6.03
C LEU A 59 -19.49 11.62 5.92
N THR A 60 -20.04 12.16 4.84
CA THR A 60 -21.48 12.11 4.55
C THR A 60 -21.69 11.74 3.08
N GLY A 61 -22.69 10.89 2.79
CA GLY A 61 -23.05 10.49 1.44
C GLY A 61 -21.94 9.73 0.67
N ASN A 62 -21.77 10.07 -0.61
CA ASN A 62 -20.88 9.37 -1.55
C ASN A 62 -19.40 9.35 -1.15
N MET A 63 -18.98 10.21 -0.22
CA MET A 63 -17.58 10.28 0.22
C MET A 63 -17.15 9.01 0.96
N HIS A 64 -18.07 8.30 1.65
CA HIS A 64 -17.74 7.00 2.25
C HIS A 64 -17.27 5.97 1.23
N MET A 65 -17.92 5.92 0.06
CA MET A 65 -17.58 4.99 -1.00
C MET A 65 -16.18 5.28 -1.56
N TRP A 66 -15.84 6.55 -1.77
CA TRP A 66 -14.53 6.95 -2.27
C TRP A 66 -13.38 6.65 -1.30
N TYR A 67 -13.57 6.87 0.00
CA TYR A 67 -12.59 6.49 1.02
C TYR A 67 -12.46 4.96 1.16
N GLY A 68 -13.55 4.21 0.99
CA GLY A 68 -13.53 2.75 0.91
C GLY A 68 -12.76 2.24 -0.32
N LEU A 69 -12.93 2.89 -1.48
CA LEU A 69 -12.17 2.53 -2.68
C LEU A 69 -10.68 2.82 -2.54
N LYS A 70 -10.32 3.92 -1.86
CA LYS A 70 -8.93 4.24 -1.51
C LYS A 70 -8.30 3.18 -0.60
N SER A 71 -9.03 2.70 0.41
CA SER A 71 -8.51 1.65 1.30
C SER A 71 -8.34 0.32 0.56
N LEU A 72 -9.27 -0.04 -0.32
CA LEU A 72 -9.15 -1.20 -1.21
C LEU A 72 -7.93 -1.07 -2.14
N ALA A 73 -7.69 0.10 -2.73
CA ALA A 73 -6.50 0.35 -3.55
C ALA A 73 -5.21 0.14 -2.75
N GLY A 74 -5.15 0.61 -1.50
CA GLY A 74 -4.03 0.35 -0.60
C GLY A 74 -3.82 -1.14 -0.32
N ILE A 75 -4.89 -1.90 -0.08
CA ILE A 75 -4.82 -3.36 0.11
C ILE A 75 -4.33 -4.05 -1.16
N LEU A 76 -4.77 -3.62 -2.34
CA LEU A 76 -4.29 -4.14 -3.63
C LEU A 76 -2.79 -3.91 -3.82
N VAL A 77 -2.26 -2.73 -3.42
CA VAL A 77 -0.82 -2.46 -3.47
C VAL A 77 -0.05 -3.41 -2.55
N ILE A 78 -0.51 -3.60 -1.32
CA ILE A 78 0.10 -4.52 -0.34
C ILE A 78 0.09 -5.97 -0.88
N GLY A 79 -1.05 -6.41 -1.42
CA GLY A 79 -1.18 -7.72 -2.05
C GLY A 79 -0.26 -7.87 -3.26
N GLY A 80 -0.13 -6.83 -4.09
CA GLY A 80 0.80 -6.78 -5.21
C GLY A 80 2.25 -6.93 -4.76
N MET A 81 2.66 -6.19 -3.73
CA MET A 81 4.00 -6.28 -3.14
C MET A 81 4.29 -7.69 -2.61
N GLU A 82 3.38 -8.29 -1.84
CA GLU A 82 3.50 -9.68 -1.38
C GLU A 82 3.68 -10.67 -2.55
N MET A 83 2.89 -10.50 -3.61
CA MET A 83 2.97 -11.34 -4.80
C MET A 83 4.29 -11.19 -5.56
N VAL A 84 4.90 -9.99 -5.57
CA VAL A 84 6.25 -9.80 -6.13
C VAL A 84 7.27 -10.61 -5.32
N LEU A 85 7.25 -10.55 -3.99
CA LEU A 85 8.21 -11.31 -3.16
C LEU A 85 8.05 -12.83 -3.37
N ILE A 86 6.82 -13.33 -3.36
CA ILE A 86 6.53 -14.76 -3.56
C ILE A 86 6.97 -15.23 -4.95
N ARG A 87 6.64 -14.47 -6.02
CA ARG A 87 7.02 -14.83 -7.38
C ARG A 87 8.54 -14.72 -7.60
N THR A 88 9.19 -13.74 -6.99
CA THR A 88 10.66 -13.61 -7.02
C THR A 88 11.32 -14.82 -6.38
N ARG A 89 10.83 -15.27 -5.21
CA ARG A 89 11.30 -16.50 -4.56
C ARG A 89 11.08 -17.74 -5.43
N LYS A 90 9.98 -17.81 -6.17
CA LYS A 90 9.62 -18.93 -7.06
C LYS A 90 10.24 -18.86 -8.45
N GLY A 91 11.01 -17.81 -8.77
CA GLY A 91 11.56 -17.59 -10.12
C GLY A 91 10.51 -17.42 -11.22
N LYS A 92 9.29 -17.01 -10.87
CA LYS A 92 8.17 -16.85 -11.82
C LYS A 92 8.18 -15.45 -12.44
N SER A 93 7.51 -15.29 -13.59
CA SER A 93 7.38 -13.99 -14.26
C SER A 93 6.78 -12.93 -13.32
N LEU A 94 7.45 -11.79 -13.25
CA LEU A 94 7.05 -10.67 -12.39
C LEU A 94 6.21 -9.63 -13.15
N ALA A 95 6.28 -9.60 -14.48
CA ALA A 95 5.61 -8.63 -15.35
C ALA A 95 4.13 -8.39 -15.01
N PRO A 96 3.26 -9.42 -14.87
CA PRO A 96 1.85 -9.19 -14.57
C PRO A 96 1.62 -8.61 -13.15
N VAL A 97 2.52 -8.88 -12.20
CA VAL A 97 2.41 -8.29 -10.85
C VAL A 97 2.84 -6.84 -10.86
N TRP A 98 3.92 -6.52 -11.57
CA TRP A 98 4.38 -5.14 -11.68
C TRP A 98 3.33 -4.25 -12.34
N LEU A 99 2.60 -4.77 -13.34
CA LEU A 99 1.47 -4.07 -13.92
C LEU A 99 0.37 -3.82 -12.89
N LEU A 100 -0.05 -4.86 -12.15
CA LEU A 100 -1.06 -4.72 -11.08
C LEU A 100 -0.62 -3.73 -10.00
N LEU A 101 0.65 -3.76 -9.61
CA LEU A 101 1.23 -2.90 -8.58
C LEU A 101 1.29 -1.45 -9.08
N ALA A 102 1.70 -1.21 -10.33
CA ALA A 102 1.69 0.12 -10.93
C ALA A 102 0.28 0.70 -11.00
N VAL A 103 -0.69 -0.06 -11.51
CA VAL A 103 -2.09 0.37 -11.61
C VAL A 103 -2.68 0.62 -10.21
N GLY A 104 -2.47 -0.29 -9.27
CA GLY A 104 -2.93 -0.14 -7.88
C GLY A 104 -2.31 1.04 -7.17
N PHE A 105 -1.01 1.30 -7.38
CA PHE A 105 -0.30 2.41 -6.77
C PHE A 105 -0.77 3.75 -7.33
N VAL A 106 -0.93 3.85 -8.65
CA VAL A 106 -1.49 5.04 -9.30
C VAL A 106 -2.92 5.30 -8.80
N ALA A 107 -3.76 4.27 -8.70
CA ALA A 107 -5.11 4.40 -8.15
C ALA A 107 -5.09 4.86 -6.68
N ALA A 108 -4.21 4.30 -5.85
CA ALA A 108 -4.08 4.65 -4.44
C ALA A 108 -3.60 6.10 -4.24
N VAL A 109 -2.66 6.57 -5.07
CA VAL A 109 -2.16 7.95 -5.03
C VAL A 109 -3.19 8.93 -5.61
N PHE A 110 -3.84 8.59 -6.73
CA PHE A 110 -4.85 9.43 -7.35
C PHE A 110 -6.07 9.65 -6.44
N LEU A 111 -6.63 8.56 -5.88
CA LEU A 111 -7.66 8.65 -4.84
C LEU A 111 -7.09 9.26 -3.55
N GLY A 112 -5.80 9.10 -3.32
CA GLY A 112 -5.07 9.70 -2.21
C GLY A 112 -5.15 11.22 -2.18
N LEU A 113 -4.86 11.81 -3.34
CA LEU A 113 -4.78 13.24 -3.60
C LEU A 113 -6.15 13.88 -3.86
N SER A 114 -7.08 13.11 -4.44
CA SER A 114 -8.41 13.63 -4.84
C SER A 114 -9.42 13.72 -3.68
N LEU A 115 -9.05 13.26 -2.49
CA LEU A 115 -9.93 13.22 -1.32
C LEU A 115 -9.71 14.44 -0.41
N PRO A 116 -10.72 14.90 0.35
CA PRO A 116 -10.68 16.14 1.15
C PRO A 116 -9.53 16.27 2.16
N GLN A 117 -8.87 15.16 2.51
CA GLN A 117 -7.70 15.11 3.39
C GLN A 117 -6.35 15.18 2.62
N GLY A 118 -6.40 15.26 1.29
CA GLY A 118 -5.27 15.43 0.37
C GLY A 118 -5.02 16.89 -0.01
N PHE A 119 -4.22 17.13 -1.05
CA PHE A 119 -3.99 18.49 -1.55
C PHE A 119 -5.28 19.05 -2.17
N GLN A 120 -5.77 20.18 -1.64
CA GLN A 120 -7.00 20.89 -2.07
C GLN A 120 -7.02 21.31 -3.57
N ILE A 121 -5.97 21.00 -4.33
CA ILE A 121 -5.78 21.38 -5.72
C ILE A 121 -6.50 20.39 -6.68
N PHE A 122 -6.80 19.16 -6.22
CA PHE A 122 -7.53 18.16 -7.01
C PHE A 122 -8.87 17.79 -6.34
N HIS A 123 -9.87 18.67 -6.43
CA HIS A 123 -11.27 18.30 -6.17
C HIS A 123 -12.01 18.17 -7.51
N PRO A 124 -12.00 17.01 -8.18
CA PRO A 124 -12.88 16.76 -9.33
C PRO A 124 -14.32 16.48 -8.90
N PHE A 125 -14.53 16.20 -7.60
CA PHE A 125 -15.82 16.03 -6.96
C PHE A 125 -15.91 17.12 -5.89
N GLY A 126 -16.63 18.20 -6.23
CA GLY A 126 -16.78 19.40 -5.39
C GLY A 126 -17.26 19.12 -3.97
#